data_AF-A0A7Y5VY34-F1
#
_entry.id   AF-A0A7Y5VY34-F1
#
_cell.length_a   1.000
_cell.length_b   1.000
_cell.length_c   1.000
_cell.angle_alpha   90.00
_cell.angle_beta   90.00
_cell.angle_gamma   90.00
#
_symmetry.space_group_name_H-M   'P 1'
#
loop_
_entity.id
_entity.type
_entity.pdbx_description
1 polymer ?
#
loop_
_entity_poly.entity_id
_entity_poly.type
_entity_poly.pdbx_seq_one_letter_code
_entity_poly.pdbx_strand_id
1 'polypeptide(L)'
;MILYLAADLLWASKIKGTADALSIPCRPVRTLEMLEARLGESTAENPARALLLDLDKADEALAMIARVRSEERWRGVRVVCFGPHVLKELFQRARDAGADEVMPRGSLDARLDEVLLRLETGGRV
;
A
#
# COMPACT_ATOMS: atom_id res chain seq x y z
N MET A 1 -3.19 -2.42 -11.03
CA MET A 1 -2.80 -3.30 -9.91
C MET A 1 -2.40 -2.52 -8.67
N ILE A 2 -2.65 -3.10 -7.50
CA ILE A 2 -2.23 -2.61 -6.18
C ILE A 2 -1.20 -3.59 -5.58
N LEU A 3 -0.16 -3.05 -4.94
CA LEU A 3 0.83 -3.84 -4.20
C LEU A 3 0.63 -3.65 -2.70
N TYR A 4 0.84 -4.70 -1.89
CA TYR A 4 0.61 -4.57 -0.45
C TYR A 4 1.67 -5.26 0.42
N LEU A 5 2.06 -4.60 1.50
CA LEU A 5 2.84 -5.16 2.60
C LEU A 5 1.87 -5.42 3.75
N ALA A 6 1.83 -6.65 4.26
CA ALA A 6 1.05 -7.05 5.42
C ALA A 6 1.98 -7.66 6.48
N ALA A 7 1.77 -7.34 7.75
CA ALA A 7 2.57 -7.89 8.84
C ALA A 7 2.32 -9.39 9.08
N ASP A 8 1.09 -9.84 8.85
CA ASP A 8 0.63 -11.19 9.18
C ASP A 8 -0.26 -11.80 8.07
N LEU A 9 -0.64 -13.08 8.26
CA LEU A 9 -1.49 -13.82 7.32
C LEU A 9 -2.96 -13.37 7.35
N LEU A 10 -3.43 -12.74 8.43
CA LEU A 10 -4.81 -12.26 8.55
C LEU A 10 -5.01 -11.08 7.62
N TRP A 11 -4.14 -10.06 7.70
CA TRP A 11 -4.14 -8.93 6.77
C TRP A 11 -3.83 -9.37 5.34
N ALA A 12 -2.85 -10.26 5.14
CA ALA A 12 -2.51 -10.71 3.79
C ALA A 12 -3.66 -11.45 3.09
N SER A 13 -4.42 -12.26 3.84
CA SER A 13 -5.59 -12.99 3.33
C SER A 13 -6.81 -12.07 3.16
N LYS A 14 -7.03 -11.14 4.10
CA LYS A 14 -8.16 -10.19 4.02
C LYS A 14 -8.01 -9.25 2.83
N ILE A 15 -6.83 -8.65 2.63
CA ILE A 15 -6.54 -7.80 1.45
C ILE A 15 -6.70 -8.59 0.15
N LYS A 16 -6.15 -9.81 0.06
CA LYS A 16 -6.24 -10.63 -1.16
C LYS A 16 -7.67 -11.05 -1.46
N GLY A 17 -8.41 -11.56 -0.48
CA GLY A 17 -9.78 -12.03 -0.65
C GLY A 17 -10.75 -10.90 -1.04
N THR A 18 -10.63 -9.73 -0.41
CA THR A 18 -11.45 -8.56 -0.80
C THR A 18 -11.10 -8.08 -2.21
N ALA A 19 -9.81 -8.04 -2.57
CA ALA A 19 -9.40 -7.67 -3.92
C ALA A 19 -9.91 -8.65 -4.99
N ASP A 20 -9.85 -9.96 -4.72
CA ASP A 20 -10.35 -11.00 -5.63
C ASP A 20 -11.86 -10.88 -5.84
N ALA A 21 -12.63 -10.64 -4.77
CA ALA A 21 -14.07 -10.41 -4.85
C ALA A 21 -14.44 -9.16 -5.69
N LEU A 22 -13.55 -8.17 -5.74
CA LEU A 22 -13.68 -6.94 -6.53
C LEU A 22 -13.04 -7.04 -7.92
N SER A 23 -12.43 -8.18 -8.28
CA SER A 23 -11.62 -8.36 -9.50
C SER A 23 -10.45 -7.36 -9.63
N ILE A 24 -9.92 -6.87 -8.51
CA ILE A 24 -8.79 -5.93 -8.46
C ILE A 24 -7.47 -6.71 -8.38
N PRO A 25 -6.50 -6.50 -9.29
CA PRO A 25 -5.21 -7.19 -9.20
C PRO A 25 -4.39 -6.71 -8.00
N CYS A 26 -4.42 -7.47 -6.90
CA CYS A 26 -3.61 -7.23 -5.70
C CYS A 26 -2.48 -8.25 -5.55
N ARG A 27 -1.24 -7.80 -5.31
CA ARG A 27 -0.07 -8.68 -5.10
C ARG A 27 0.75 -8.29 -3.87
N PRO A 28 1.18 -9.27 -3.03
CA PRO A 28 1.99 -8.97 -1.86
C PRO A 28 3.41 -8.56 -2.25
N VAL A 29 3.98 -7.62 -1.49
CA VAL A 29 5.41 -7.26 -1.45
C VAL A 29 5.94 -7.49 -0.03
N ARG A 30 7.11 -8.11 0.09
CA ARG A 30 7.72 -8.46 1.40
C ARG A 30 9.15 -7.93 1.59
N THR A 31 9.80 -7.50 0.51
CA THR A 31 11.16 -6.97 0.46
C THR A 31 11.22 -5.85 -0.59
N LEU A 32 12.27 -5.02 -0.57
CA LEU A 32 12.50 -4.00 -1.60
C LEU A 32 12.64 -4.63 -2.99
N GLU A 33 13.44 -5.68 -3.12
CA GLU A 33 13.58 -6.44 -4.38
C GLU A 33 12.23 -6.93 -4.93
N MET A 34 11.36 -7.46 -4.05
CA MET A 34 10.02 -7.92 -4.44
C MET A 34 9.09 -6.77 -4.87
N LEU A 35 9.28 -5.58 -4.30
CA LEU A 35 8.60 -4.35 -4.71
C LEU A 35 9.12 -3.89 -6.08
N GLU A 36 10.44 -3.75 -6.24
CA GLU A 36 11.07 -3.31 -7.50
C GLU A 36 10.72 -4.21 -8.67
N ALA A 37 10.78 -5.53 -8.49
CA ALA A 37 10.40 -6.50 -9.52
C ALA A 37 8.95 -6.27 -10.00
N ARG A 38 8.00 -6.08 -9.07
CA ARG A 38 6.59 -5.82 -9.41
C ARG A 38 6.35 -4.43 -10.00
N LEU A 39 7.07 -3.41 -9.54
CA LEU A 39 7.01 -2.09 -10.18
C LEU A 39 7.61 -2.13 -11.60
N GLY A 40 8.59 -3.01 -11.85
CA GLY A 40 9.12 -3.31 -13.19
C GLY A 40 8.13 -4.03 -14.11
N GLU A 41 7.17 -4.79 -13.56
CA GLU A 41 6.05 -5.38 -14.30
C GLU A 41 4.92 -4.38 -14.64
N SER A 42 5.01 -3.12 -14.19
CA SER A 42 3.99 -2.09 -14.44
C SER A 42 3.99 -1.64 -15.90
N THR A 43 2.85 -1.75 -16.58
CA THR A 43 2.65 -1.30 -17.97
C THR A 43 1.58 -0.21 -18.07
N ALA A 44 1.35 0.33 -19.27
CA ALA A 44 0.23 1.24 -19.51
C ALA A 44 -1.15 0.56 -19.34
N GLU A 45 -1.23 -0.74 -19.66
CA GLU A 45 -2.45 -1.55 -19.55
C GLU A 45 -2.69 -2.06 -18.13
N ASN A 46 -1.63 -2.38 -17.38
CA ASN A 46 -1.69 -2.74 -15.98
C ASN A 46 -0.69 -1.90 -15.15
N PRO A 47 -1.04 -0.64 -14.86
CA PRO A 47 -0.19 0.23 -14.06
C PRO A 47 -0.19 -0.18 -12.59
N ALA A 48 0.95 -0.02 -11.92
CA ALA A 48 1.02 0.03 -10.47
C ALA A 48 0.31 1.30 -9.98
N ARG A 49 -0.90 1.15 -9.44
CA ARG A 49 -1.74 2.26 -8.97
C ARG A 49 -1.35 2.71 -7.57
N ALA A 50 -1.12 1.75 -6.67
CA ALA A 50 -0.91 2.04 -5.26
C ALA A 50 -0.04 1.02 -4.52
N LEU A 51 0.56 1.48 -3.42
CA LEU A 51 1.05 0.66 -2.32
C LEU A 51 0.09 0.76 -1.13
N LEU A 52 -0.20 -0.38 -0.49
CA LEU A 52 -0.90 -0.47 0.80
C LEU A 52 0.04 -1.11 1.84
N LEU A 53 0.57 -0.30 2.76
CA LEU A 53 1.70 -0.69 3.63
C LEU A 53 1.31 -0.79 5.10
N ASP A 54 1.48 -1.97 5.69
CA ASP A 54 1.27 -2.20 7.12
C ASP A 54 2.44 -1.68 7.97
N LEU A 55 2.14 -0.75 8.87
CA LEU A 55 3.11 -0.10 9.75
C LEU A 55 3.52 -0.98 10.95
N ASP A 56 2.89 -2.13 11.17
CA ASP A 56 3.47 -3.16 12.06
C ASP A 56 4.79 -3.73 11.47
N LYS A 57 5.06 -3.50 10.18
CA LYS A 57 6.37 -3.66 9.51
C LYS A 57 6.98 -2.30 9.18
N ALA A 58 7.18 -1.50 10.23
CA ALA A 58 7.60 -0.10 10.14
C ALA A 58 8.85 0.11 9.25
N ASP A 59 9.88 -0.71 9.42
CA ASP A 59 11.16 -0.50 8.75
C ASP A 59 11.07 -0.88 7.25
N GLU A 60 10.43 -2.00 6.92
CA GLU A 60 10.17 -2.35 5.51
C GLU A 60 9.22 -1.34 4.85
N ALA A 61 8.16 -0.90 5.55
CA ALA A 61 7.23 0.10 5.05
C ALA A 61 7.94 1.43 4.75
N LEU A 62 8.69 1.98 5.69
CA LEU A 62 9.42 3.25 5.50
C LEU A 62 10.46 3.14 4.37
N ALA A 63 11.17 2.01 4.27
CA ALA A 63 12.08 1.75 3.16
C ALA A 63 11.36 1.71 1.81
N MET A 64 10.19 1.06 1.73
CA MET A 64 9.36 1.02 0.52
C MET A 64 8.83 2.40 0.12
N ILE A 65 8.40 3.24 1.08
CA ILE A 65 7.99 4.62 0.80
C ILE A 65 9.17 5.39 0.21
N ALA A 66 10.32 5.43 0.90
CA ALA A 66 11.51 6.14 0.45
C ALA A 66 11.96 5.68 -0.93
N ARG A 67 11.91 4.37 -1.20
CA ARG A 67 12.26 3.76 -2.49
C ARG A 67 11.34 4.18 -3.63
N VAL A 68 10.04 4.34 -3.38
CA VAL A 68 9.08 4.87 -4.36
C VAL A 68 9.26 6.37 -4.59
N ARG A 69 9.61 7.13 -3.54
CA ARG A 69 9.80 8.59 -3.65
C ARG A 69 11.16 9.01 -4.22
N SER A 70 12.14 8.11 -4.27
CA SER A 70 13.44 8.38 -4.90
C SER A 70 13.43 8.33 -6.43
N GLU A 71 12.33 7.94 -7.08
CA GLU A 71 12.24 7.81 -8.54
C GLU A 71 10.99 8.45 -9.15
N GLU A 72 11.20 9.42 -10.06
CA GLU A 72 10.12 10.15 -10.73
C GLU A 72 9.14 9.23 -11.47
N ARG A 73 9.62 8.12 -12.08
CA ARG A 73 8.77 7.15 -12.79
C ARG A 73 7.72 6.45 -11.90
N TRP A 74 7.87 6.50 -10.58
CA TRP A 74 6.93 5.92 -9.62
C TRP A 74 6.17 6.97 -8.80
N ARG A 75 6.34 8.26 -9.12
CA ARG A 75 5.66 9.37 -8.43
C ARG A 75 4.14 9.33 -8.54
N GLY A 76 3.61 8.65 -9.57
CA GLY A 76 2.17 8.39 -9.73
C GLY A 76 1.61 7.26 -8.85
N VAL A 77 2.45 6.47 -8.18
CA VAL A 77 2.01 5.40 -7.27
C VAL A 77 1.55 6.02 -5.95
N ARG A 78 0.26 5.84 -5.63
CA ARG A 78 -0.35 6.32 -4.36
C ARG A 78 0.11 5.43 -3.20
N VAL A 79 0.60 6.00 -2.10
CA VAL A 79 1.18 5.22 -0.98
C VAL A 79 0.36 5.37 0.30
N VAL A 80 -0.55 4.41 0.54
CA VAL A 80 -1.39 4.36 1.74
C VAL A 80 -0.72 3.50 2.79
N CYS A 81 -0.58 4.00 4.02
CA CYS A 81 -0.13 3.21 5.15
C CYS A 81 -1.25 2.96 6.16
N PHE A 82 -1.22 1.82 6.84
CA PHE A 82 -2.18 1.49 7.89
C PHE A 82 -1.48 0.87 9.11
N GLY A 83 -2.00 1.08 10.32
CA GLY A 83 -1.36 0.53 11.52
C GLY A 83 -2.12 0.77 12.82
N PRO A 84 -1.54 0.39 13.97
CA PRO A 84 -2.11 0.65 15.29
C PRO A 84 -2.22 2.16 15.55
N HIS A 85 -3.42 2.65 15.84
CA HIS A 85 -3.70 4.07 16.06
C HIS A 85 -2.94 4.71 17.25
N VAL A 86 -2.42 3.87 18.15
CA VAL A 86 -1.58 4.28 19.28
C VAL A 86 -0.19 4.77 18.85
N LEU A 87 0.29 4.37 17.66
CA LEU A 87 1.62 4.74 17.13
C LEU A 87 1.57 6.06 16.34
N LYS A 88 1.13 7.15 16.99
CA LYS A 88 0.99 8.48 16.36
C LYS A 88 2.29 8.98 15.71
N GLU A 89 3.44 8.73 16.36
CA GLU A 89 4.76 9.08 15.82
C GLU A 89 5.10 8.30 14.55
N LEU A 90 4.71 7.03 14.46
CA LEU A 90 4.93 6.21 13.27
C LEU A 90 4.04 6.65 12.10
N PHE A 91 2.81 7.08 12.39
CA PHE A 91 1.95 7.72 11.40
C PHE A 91 2.56 9.02 10.89
N GLN A 92 3.25 9.79 11.75
CA GLN A 92 3.96 10.99 11.32
C GLN A 92 5.20 10.64 10.48
N ARG A 93 6.07 9.73 10.95
CA ARG A 93 7.24 9.22 10.19
C ARG A 93 6.86 8.72 8.79
N ALA A 94 5.73 8.03 8.66
CA ALA A 94 5.23 7.58 7.36
C ALA A 94 4.88 8.76 6.44
N ARG A 95 4.16 9.78 6.94
CA ARG A 95 3.89 11.02 6.17
C ARG A 95 5.17 11.75 5.79
N ASP A 96 6.10 11.90 6.73
CA ASP A 96 7.39 12.58 6.53
C ASP A 96 8.26 11.87 5.47
N ALA A 97 8.19 10.53 5.41
CA ALA A 97 8.82 9.73 4.35
C ALA A 97 8.12 9.87 2.98
N GLY A 98 6.94 10.48 2.92
CA GLY A 98 6.15 10.68 1.70
C GLY A 98 4.98 9.72 1.52
N ALA A 99 4.45 9.13 2.60
CA ALA A 99 3.15 8.47 2.57
C ALA A 99 2.06 9.48 2.22
N ASP A 100 1.22 9.06 1.29
CA ASP A 100 0.14 9.82 0.68
C ASP A 100 -1.11 9.90 1.59
N GLU A 101 -1.26 8.91 2.45
CA GLU A 101 -2.37 8.72 3.39
C GLU A 101 -1.94 7.75 4.49
N VAL A 102 -2.38 7.97 5.73
CA VAL A 102 -2.15 7.02 6.83
C VAL A 102 -3.43 6.85 7.65
N MET A 103 -3.80 5.62 8.00
CA MET A 103 -5.04 5.32 8.70
C MET A 103 -4.93 4.26 9.80
N PRO A 104 -5.79 4.29 10.84
CA PRO A 104 -5.94 3.19 11.78
C PRO A 104 -6.28 1.87 11.07
N ARG A 105 -5.70 0.75 11.56
CA ARG A 105 -6.05 -0.62 11.15
C ARG A 105 -7.58 -0.84 11.12
N GLY A 106 -8.32 -0.41 12.15
CA GLY A 106 -9.79 -0.49 12.19
C GLY A 106 -10.54 0.37 11.15
N SER A 107 -9.96 1.50 10.72
CA SER A 107 -10.52 2.37 9.68
C SER A 107 -10.30 1.84 8.26
N LEU A 108 -9.28 1.00 8.08
CA LEU A 108 -9.10 0.17 6.88
C LEU A 108 -10.03 -1.04 6.95
N ASP A 109 -10.10 -1.71 8.11
CA ASP A 109 -10.85 -2.96 8.30
C ASP A 109 -12.34 -2.82 7.95
N ALA A 110 -12.94 -1.68 8.32
CA ALA A 110 -14.34 -1.36 8.10
C ALA A 110 -14.68 -0.89 6.67
N ARG A 111 -13.69 -0.61 5.81
CA ARG A 111 -13.85 0.02 4.48
C ARG A 111 -12.83 -0.46 3.46
N LEU A 112 -12.37 -1.71 3.59
CA LEU A 112 -11.25 -2.23 2.80
C LEU A 112 -11.60 -2.30 1.31
N ASP A 113 -12.84 -2.64 1.01
CA ASP A 113 -13.45 -2.63 -0.32
C ASP A 113 -13.47 -1.22 -0.94
N GLU A 114 -13.99 -0.22 -0.21
CA GLU A 114 -13.98 1.19 -0.65
C GLU A 114 -12.56 1.69 -0.92
N VAL A 115 -11.60 1.35 -0.03
CA VAL A 115 -10.19 1.73 -0.17
C VAL A 115 -9.57 1.08 -1.41
N LEU A 116 -9.78 -0.21 -1.65
CA LEU A 116 -9.23 -0.90 -2.82
C LEU A 116 -9.84 -0.37 -4.13
N LEU A 117 -11.16 -0.16 -4.21
CA LEU A 117 -11.83 0.43 -5.37
C LEU A 117 -11.30 1.83 -5.71
N ARG A 118 -11.17 2.70 -4.70
CA ARG A 118 -10.61 4.04 -4.85
C ARG A 118 -9.16 4.03 -5.34
N LEU A 119 -8.35 3.10 -4.83
CA LEU A 119 -6.94 2.99 -5.23
C LEU A 119 -6.78 2.46 -6.66
N GLU A 120 -7.58 1.48 -7.09
CA GLU A 120 -7.49 0.98 -8.48
C GLU A 120 -8.00 2.01 -9.50
N THR A 121 -9.02 2.80 -9.15
CA THR A 121 -9.52 3.92 -9.98
C THR A 121 -8.63 5.17 -9.96
N GLY A 122 -7.65 5.25 -9.04
CA GLY A 122 -6.78 6.42 -8.89
C GLY A 122 -7.45 7.66 -8.29
N GLY A 123 -8.61 7.49 -7.64
CA GLY A 123 -9.42 8.59 -7.13
C GLY A 123 -8.87 9.26 -5.86
N ARG A 124 -8.97 10.59 -5.82
CA ARG A 124 -9.00 11.36 -4.57
C ARG A 124 -10.48 11.64 -4.23
N VAL A 125 -10.91 11.22 -3.03
CA VAL A 125 -12.07 11.80 -2.34
C VAL A 125 -11.58 12.90 -1.41
#